data_AF-A0A7X7X786-F1
#
_entry.id   AF-A0A7X7X786-F1
#
_cell.length_a   1.000
_cell.length_b   1.000
_cell.length_c   1.000
_cell.angle_alpha   90.00
_cell.angle_beta   90.00
_cell.angle_gamma   90.00
#
_symmetry.space_group_name_H-M   'P 1'
#
loop_
_entity.id
_entity.type
_entity.pdbx_description
1 polymer ?
#
loop_
_entity_poly.entity_id
_entity_poly.type
_entity_poly.pdbx_seq_one_letter_code
_entity_poly.pdbx_strand_id
1 'polypeptide(L)'
;MMLSKNHYNITPNGDIVPCLEEIGDPSAVKPITSIFDDRHEEKRNEFINNSKWIVDIEPGCAECNVLPICTGGCPKDRMGRSKFSMPSKCTQYKQILNELIYILGNAWMSDNIKNNDNDYIPNAC
;
A
#
# COMPACT_ATOMS: atom_id res chain seq x y z
N MET A 1 1.43 -0.18 -1.72
CA MET A 1 0.83 -0.31 -0.38
C MET A 1 -0.36 0.60 -0.32
N MET A 2 -1.55 0.04 -0.10
CA MET A 2 -2.75 0.80 0.23
C MET A 2 -2.55 1.40 1.62
N LEU A 3 -2.71 2.72 1.76
CA LEU A 3 -2.71 3.34 3.08
C LEU A 3 -4.00 2.93 3.79
N SER A 4 -3.86 2.20 4.89
CA SER A 4 -4.99 1.93 5.77
C SER A 4 -5.34 3.20 6.56
N LYS A 5 -6.57 3.26 7.09
CA LYS A 5 -7.02 4.34 7.99
C LYS A 5 -6.13 4.52 9.22
N ASN A 6 -5.31 3.52 9.53
CA ASN A 6 -4.43 3.50 10.69
C ASN A 6 -2.95 3.64 10.32
N HIS A 7 -2.62 4.03 9.08
CA HIS A 7 -1.24 4.27 8.67
C HIS A 7 -0.94 5.76 8.61
N TYR A 8 -0.07 6.21 9.50
CA TYR A 8 0.44 7.58 9.56
C TYR A 8 1.86 7.57 10.09
N ASN A 9 2.62 8.59 9.72
CA ASN A 9 3.98 8.80 10.18
C ASN A 9 4.01 10.04 11.07
N ILE A 10 4.88 10.04 12.08
CA ILE A 10 5.07 11.17 13.00
C ILE A 10 6.48 11.70 12.79
N THR A 11 6.60 12.99 12.46
CA THR A 11 7.90 13.65 12.28
C THR A 11 8.57 13.93 13.64
N PRO A 12 9.87 14.24 13.68
CA PRO A 12 10.54 14.67 14.92
C PRO A 12 9.92 15.91 15.59
N ASN A 13 9.22 16.76 14.81
CA ASN A 13 8.51 17.92 15.32
C ASN A 13 7.11 17.57 15.87
N GLY A 14 6.74 16.29 15.83
CA GLY A 14 5.42 15.81 16.26
C GLY A 14 4.33 15.95 15.20
N ASP A 15 4.65 16.30 13.95
CA ASP A 15 3.67 16.42 12.88
C ASP A 15 3.18 15.04 12.42
N ILE A 16 1.87 14.88 12.25
CA ILE A 16 1.25 13.66 11.71
C ILE A 16 1.07 13.82 10.19
N VAL A 17 1.70 12.94 9.42
CA VAL A 17 1.66 12.95 7.95
C VAL A 17 1.20 11.59 7.38
N PRO A 18 0.56 11.56 6.18
CA PRO A 18 -0.04 10.34 5.65
C PRO A 18 0.96 9.32 5.10
N CYS A 19 2.14 9.74 4.63
CA CYS A 19 3.19 8.83 4.15
C CYS A 19 4.59 9.40 4.40
N LEU A 20 5.60 8.54 4.32
CA LEU A 20 6.99 8.90 4.59
C LEU A 20 7.53 9.90 3.56
N GLU A 21 7.09 9.77 2.32
CA GLU A 21 7.48 10.62 1.20
C GLU A 21 6.97 12.07 1.32
N GLU A 22 6.12 12.39 2.30
CA GLU A 22 5.72 13.77 2.62
C GLU A 22 6.72 14.46 3.57
N ILE A 23 7.62 13.70 4.20
CA ILE A 23 8.59 14.27 5.15
C ILE A 23 9.76 14.90 4.38
N GLY A 24 9.99 16.19 4.62
CA GLY A 24 11.14 16.92 4.06
C GLY A 24 10.98 17.39 2.61
N ASP A 25 9.82 17.19 1.99
CA ASP A 25 9.49 17.77 0.68
C ASP A 25 8.79 19.13 0.86
N PRO A 26 9.38 20.27 0.40
CA PRO A 26 8.73 21.58 0.50
C PRO A 26 7.41 21.70 -0.27
N SER A 27 7.17 20.79 -1.23
CA SER A 27 5.94 20.71 -2.01
C SER A 27 4.94 19.71 -1.43
N ALA A 28 5.27 19.08 -0.29
CA ALA A 28 4.43 18.08 0.36
C ALA A 28 3.07 18.64 0.78
N VAL A 29 2.13 17.71 0.95
CA VAL A 29 0.87 17.95 1.64
C VAL A 29 1.18 18.44 3.06
N LYS A 30 0.48 19.49 3.48
CA LYS A 30 0.58 19.97 4.87
C LYS A 30 0.31 18.82 5.85
N PRO A 31 0.98 18.82 7.02
CA PRO A 31 0.64 17.89 8.08
C PRO A 31 -0.87 17.84 8.35
N ILE A 32 -1.38 16.64 8.62
CA ILE A 32 -2.78 16.40 8.98
C ILE A 32 -3.09 17.15 10.28
N THR A 33 -2.20 16.99 11.26
CA THR A 33 -2.26 17.60 12.59
C THR A 33 -0.90 17.39 13.27
N SER A 34 -0.79 17.68 14.56
CA SER A 34 0.38 17.39 15.40
C SER A 34 -0.05 16.56 16.60
N ILE A 35 0.83 15.70 17.11
CA ILE A 35 0.59 14.96 18.37
C ILE A 35 0.43 15.89 19.58
N PHE A 36 0.87 17.14 19.47
CA PHE A 36 0.72 18.16 20.52
C PHE A 36 -0.61 18.93 20.41
N ASP A 37 -1.44 18.64 19.41
CA ASP A 37 -2.77 19.23 19.26
C ASP A 37 -3.79 18.40 20.06
N ASP A 38 -4.51 19.03 20.99
CA ASP A 38 -5.54 18.36 21.78
C ASP A 38 -6.68 17.79 20.92
N ARG A 39 -6.84 18.28 19.67
CA ARG A 39 -7.81 17.80 18.69
C ARG A 39 -7.19 16.90 17.62
N HIS A 40 -6.00 16.35 17.85
CA HIS A 40 -5.32 15.52 16.86
C HIS A 40 -6.17 14.33 16.41
N GLU A 41 -6.94 13.71 17.30
CA GLU A 41 -7.83 12.59 16.94
C GLU A 41 -8.97 13.02 16.01
N GLU A 42 -9.62 14.13 16.31
CA GLU A 42 -10.71 14.70 15.50
C GLU A 42 -10.20 15.03 14.09
N LYS A 43 -9.10 15.78 14.00
CA LYS A 43 -8.48 16.19 12.73
C LYS A 43 -7.98 14.99 11.91
N ARG A 44 -7.39 14.00 12.59
CA ARG A 44 -6.98 12.74 11.95
C ARG A 44 -8.19 12.01 11.38
N ASN A 45 -9.29 11.90 12.13
CA ASN A 45 -10.52 11.25 11.67
C ASN A 45 -11.17 12.02 10.52
N GLU A 46 -11.18 13.35 10.56
CA GLU A 46 -11.65 14.20 9.46
C GLU A 46 -10.84 13.95 8.18
N PHE A 47 -9.50 13.92 8.29
CA PHE A 47 -8.63 13.55 7.17
C PHE A 47 -8.97 12.14 6.66
N ILE A 48 -9.07 11.15 7.54
CA ILE A 48 -9.38 9.77 7.15
C ILE A 48 -10.69 9.66 6.35
N ASN A 49 -11.71 10.41 6.76
CA ASN A 49 -13.04 10.32 6.15
C ASN A 49 -13.18 11.15 4.88
N ASN A 50 -12.40 12.23 4.73
CA ASN A 50 -12.54 13.18 3.63
C ASN A 50 -11.37 13.15 2.62
N SER A 51 -10.29 12.43 2.93
CA SER A 51 -9.06 12.46 2.15
C SER A 51 -9.05 11.45 1.02
N LYS A 52 -8.64 11.92 -0.16
CA LYS A 52 -8.34 11.07 -1.33
C LYS A 52 -7.10 10.19 -1.14
N TRP A 53 -6.35 10.36 -0.04
CA TRP A 53 -5.24 9.48 0.34
C TRP A 53 -5.74 8.11 0.80
N ILE A 54 -6.94 8.05 1.36
CA ILE A 54 -7.58 6.82 1.79
C ILE A 54 -8.55 6.44 0.70
N VAL A 55 -8.07 5.58 -0.19
CA VAL A 55 -8.74 5.40 -1.46
C VAL A 55 -9.69 4.23 -1.39
N ASP A 56 -10.97 4.52 -1.64
CA ASP A 56 -11.90 3.51 -2.13
C ASP A 56 -11.34 2.91 -3.43
N ILE A 57 -11.52 1.61 -3.59
CA ILE A 57 -11.06 0.92 -4.79
C ILE A 57 -11.82 1.51 -5.97
N GLU A 58 -11.09 2.11 -6.93
CA GLU A 58 -11.71 2.66 -8.12
C GLU A 58 -12.45 1.54 -8.87
N PRO A 59 -13.59 1.81 -9.54
CA PRO A 59 -14.38 0.76 -10.18
C PRO A 59 -13.56 -0.16 -11.10
N GLY A 60 -12.63 0.40 -11.88
CA GLY A 60 -11.74 -0.39 -12.75
C GLY A 60 -10.68 -1.23 -12.01
N CYS A 61 -10.40 -0.92 -10.75
CA CYS A 61 -9.57 -1.76 -9.89
C CYS A 61 -10.37 -2.91 -9.26
N ALA A 62 -11.65 -2.70 -8.95
CA ALA A 62 -12.50 -3.71 -8.30
C ALA A 62 -12.65 -4.98 -9.17
N GLU A 63 -12.63 -4.82 -10.48
CA GLU A 63 -12.69 -5.91 -11.46
C GLU A 63 -11.30 -6.44 -11.87
N CYS A 64 -10.21 -5.86 -11.36
CA CYS A 64 -8.86 -6.24 -11.75
C CYS A 64 -8.38 -7.49 -11.01
N ASN A 65 -8.07 -8.56 -11.75
CA ASN A 65 -7.53 -9.81 -11.21
C ASN A 65 -6.18 -9.67 -10.46
N VAL A 66 -5.46 -8.57 -10.67
CA VAL A 66 -4.17 -8.26 -10.00
C VAL A 66 -4.37 -7.50 -8.68
N LEU A 67 -5.58 -6.97 -8.42
CA LEU A 67 -5.89 -6.18 -7.23
C LEU A 67 -5.48 -6.86 -5.89
N PRO A 68 -5.71 -8.18 -5.68
CA PRO A 68 -5.34 -8.82 -4.41
C PRO A 68 -3.85 -8.70 -4.08
N ILE A 69 -2.99 -8.48 -5.10
CA ILE A 69 -1.54 -8.36 -4.95
C ILE A 69 -1.10 -6.90 -5.03
N CYS A 70 -1.64 -6.11 -5.96
CA CYS A 70 -1.19 -4.72 -6.13
C CYS A 70 -1.83 -3.73 -5.14
N THR A 71 -2.94 -4.12 -4.51
CA THR A 71 -3.71 -3.35 -3.51
C THR A 71 -4.10 -1.94 -3.98
N GLY A 72 -4.28 -1.74 -5.29
CA GLY A 72 -4.62 -0.42 -5.87
C GLY A 72 -3.46 0.57 -6.00
N GLY A 73 -2.21 0.14 -5.76
CA GLY A 73 -1.02 0.99 -5.92
C GLY A 73 -0.80 2.01 -4.80
N CYS A 74 0.14 2.95 -5.00
CA CYS A 74 0.47 4.00 -4.03
C CYS A 74 -0.55 5.16 -4.09
N PRO A 75 -1.16 5.57 -2.95
CA PRO A 75 -2.08 6.71 -2.93
C PRO A 75 -1.47 8.04 -3.37
N LYS A 76 -0.21 8.34 -3.02
CA LYS A 76 0.50 9.55 -3.47
C LYS A 76 0.52 9.64 -5.01
N ASP A 77 0.85 8.53 -5.66
CA ASP A 77 0.83 8.42 -7.12
C ASP A 77 -0.58 8.59 -7.72
N ARG A 78 -1.65 8.32 -6.96
CA ARG A 78 -3.05 8.42 -7.40
C ARG A 78 -3.59 9.83 -7.33
N MET A 79 -3.21 10.59 -6.30
CA MET A 79 -3.70 11.95 -6.10
C MET A 79 -3.28 12.93 -7.19
N GLY A 80 -2.12 12.71 -7.83
CA GLY A 80 -1.62 13.54 -8.93
C GLY A 80 -2.24 13.23 -10.30
N ARG A 81 -3.22 12.32 -10.39
CA ARG A 81 -3.80 11.87 -11.66
C ARG A 81 -5.05 12.66 -12.03
N SER A 82 -5.22 12.95 -13.32
CA SER A 82 -6.56 13.20 -13.87
C SER A 82 -7.30 11.87 -13.98
N LYS A 83 -8.65 11.88 -13.93
CA LYS A 83 -9.51 10.70 -14.11
C LYS A 83 -9.24 9.87 -15.40
N PHE A 84 -8.40 10.37 -16.31
CA PHE A 84 -8.17 9.82 -17.64
C PHE A 84 -6.75 9.29 -17.88
N SER A 85 -5.80 9.40 -16.93
CA SER A 85 -4.46 8.81 -17.11
C SER A 85 -4.28 7.52 -16.31
N MET A 86 -4.35 6.38 -17.02
CA MET A 86 -3.92 5.10 -16.47
C MET A 86 -2.38 5.18 -16.25
N PRO A 87 -1.86 4.86 -15.05
CA PRO A 87 -0.42 4.99 -14.79
C PRO A 87 0.35 3.89 -15.48
N SER A 88 1.56 4.23 -15.94
CA SER A 88 2.59 3.27 -16.35
C SER A 88 2.80 2.13 -15.33
N LYS A 89 2.70 2.43 -14.03
CA LYS A 89 2.87 1.44 -12.96
C LYS A 89 1.73 0.41 -12.88
N CYS A 90 0.49 0.78 -13.18
CA CYS A 90 -0.63 -0.17 -13.25
C CYS A 90 -0.39 -1.19 -14.37
N THR A 91 0.09 -0.69 -15.51
CA THR A 91 0.47 -1.50 -16.68
C THR A 91 1.62 -2.44 -16.36
N GLN A 92 2.66 -1.97 -15.66
CA GLN A 92 3.80 -2.81 -15.26
C GLN A 92 3.35 -3.99 -14.40
N TYR A 93 2.64 -3.75 -13.28
CA TYR A 93 2.15 -4.84 -12.43
C TYR A 93 1.30 -5.83 -13.23
N LYS A 94 0.41 -5.36 -14.10
CA LYS A 94 -0.40 -6.26 -14.94
C LYS A 94 0.42 -7.09 -15.93
N GLN A 95 1.50 -6.53 -16.45
CA GLN A 95 2.34 -7.20 -17.45
C GLN A 95 3.26 -8.25 -16.82
N ILE A 96 3.93 -7.92 -15.72
CA ILE A 96 5.01 -8.76 -15.18
C ILE A 96 4.53 -9.72 -14.09
N LEU A 97 3.36 -9.47 -13.47
CA LEU A 97 3.01 -10.19 -12.26
C LEU A 97 2.80 -11.69 -12.48
N ASN A 98 2.24 -12.12 -13.61
CA ASN A 98 2.09 -13.55 -13.89
C ASN A 98 3.45 -14.25 -13.96
N GLU A 99 4.43 -13.62 -14.59
CA GLU A 99 5.79 -14.15 -14.71
C GLU A 99 6.49 -14.16 -13.34
N LEU A 100 6.34 -13.08 -12.57
CA LEU A 100 6.85 -12.99 -11.20
C LEU A 100 6.25 -14.05 -10.28
N ILE A 101 4.93 -14.27 -10.31
CA ILE A 101 4.27 -15.32 -9.51
C ILE A 101 4.82 -16.69 -9.89
N TYR A 102 4.99 -16.95 -11.19
CA TYR A 102 5.54 -18.22 -11.66
C TYR A 102 6.97 -18.44 -11.16
N ILE A 103 7.84 -17.44 -11.30
CA ILE A 103 9.24 -17.51 -10.86
C ILE A 103 9.32 -17.69 -9.33
N LEU A 104 8.62 -16.85 -8.57
CA LEU A 104 8.64 -16.88 -7.11
C LEU A 104 8.02 -18.17 -6.57
N GLY A 105 6.93 -18.64 -7.19
CA GLY A 105 6.29 -19.90 -6.83
C GLY A 105 7.20 -21.10 -7.06
N ASN A 106 7.88 -21.16 -8.20
CA ASN A 106 8.85 -22.22 -8.48
C ASN A 106 10.06 -22.18 -7.54
N ALA A 107 10.59 -20.99 -7.24
CA ALA A 107 11.68 -20.85 -6.29
C ALA A 107 11.26 -21.37 -4.90
N TRP A 108 10.11 -20.94 -4.40
CA TRP A 108 9.56 -21.39 -3.13
C TRP A 108 9.33 -22.91 -3.11
N MET A 109 8.72 -23.48 -4.15
CA MET A 109 8.53 -24.94 -4.26
C MET A 109 9.87 -25.67 -4.27
N SER A 110 10.87 -25.16 -4.99
CA SER A 110 12.19 -25.80 -5.07
C SER A 110 12.94 -25.76 -3.75
N ASP A 111 12.80 -24.69 -2.96
CA ASP A 111 13.38 -24.58 -1.63
C ASP A 111 12.63 -25.47 -0.62
N ASN A 112 11.30 -25.54 -0.71
CA ASN A 112 10.51 -26.41 0.16
C ASN A 112 10.64 -27.89 -0.17
N ILE A 113 10.86 -28.28 -1.42
CA ILE A 113 11.16 -29.67 -1.79
C ILE A 113 12.54 -30.07 -1.23
N LYS A 114 13.56 -29.21 -1.38
CA LYS A 114 14.89 -29.47 -0.80
C LYS A 114 14.90 -29.56 0.72
N ASN A 115 14.00 -28.84 1.39
CA ASN A 115 13.89 -28.84 2.85
C ASN A 115 12.95 -29.94 3.39
N ASN A 116 11.96 -30.40 2.62
CA ASN A 116 11.04 -31.49 3.03
C ASN A 116 11.62 -32.90 2.86
N ASP A 117 12.77 -33.07 2.20
CA ASP A 117 13.50 -34.34 2.22
C ASP A 117 14.11 -34.67 3.59
N ASN A 118 14.00 -33.77 4.59
CA ASN A 118 14.51 -33.97 5.95
C ASN A 118 13.48 -33.89 7.09
N ASP A 119 12.21 -33.55 6.84
CA ASP A 119 11.21 -33.43 7.91
C ASP A 119 9.96 -34.29 7.62
N TYR A 120 10.10 -35.60 7.84
CA TYR A 120 8.94 -36.45 8.12
C TYR A 120 8.39 -36.08 9.50
N ILE A 121 7.33 -35.28 9.54
CA ILE A 121 6.51 -35.11 10.75
C ILE A 121 5.21 -35.87 10.53
N PRO A 122 5.04 -37.07 11.13
CA PRO A 122 3.79 -37.81 11.03
C PRO A 122 2.72 -37.09 11.85
N ASN A 123 1.60 -36.78 11.18
CA ASN A 123 0.30 -36.39 11.72
C ASN A 123 0.28 -35.25 12.76
N ALA A 124 -0.28 -34.11 12.35
CA ALA A 124 -1.00 -33.24 13.27
C ALA A 124 -2.40 -32.99 12.70
N CYS A 125 -3.39 -33.31 13.53
CA CYS A 125 -4.83 -33.28 13.28
C CYS A 125 -5.38 -31.93 12.80
#